data_AF-A0AAI8X314-F1
#
_entry.id   AF-A0AAI8X314-F1
#
_cell.length_a   1.000
_cell.length_b   1.000
_cell.length_c   1.000
_cell.angle_alpha   90.00
_cell.angle_beta   90.00
_cell.angle_gamma   90.00
#
_symmetry.space_group_name_H-M   'P 1'
#
loop_
_entity.id
_entity.type
_entity.pdbx_description
1 polymer ?
#
loop_
_entity_poly.entity_id
_entity_poly.type
_entity_poly.pdbx_seq_one_letter_code
_entity_poly.pdbx_strand_id
1 'polypeptide(L)'
;MPWHAEALCIANALIQSGMYSQVEWANALAAEIRRLAVAGEPDTEETYYQAVLAALEGLVDEKSPETGGSLVARVEAWRRAYLNTPHGQPVTLAAAASPAADHGPDDHEYHCHAR
;
A
#
# COMPACT_ATOMS: atom_id res chain seq x y z
N MET A 1 -6.60 6.80 -11.53
CA MET A 1 -7.13 5.72 -10.67
C MET A 1 -6.95 6.10 -9.20
N PRO A 2 -7.77 5.60 -8.25
CA PRO A 2 -7.69 6.01 -6.84
C PRO A 2 -6.30 5.79 -6.21
N TRP A 3 -5.58 4.75 -6.63
CA TRP A 3 -4.24 4.44 -6.11
C TRP A 3 -3.14 5.41 -6.56
N HIS A 4 -3.30 6.11 -7.71
CA HIS A 4 -2.32 7.08 -8.23
C HIS A 4 -2.07 8.21 -7.23
N ALA A 5 -3.15 8.78 -6.69
CA ALA A 5 -3.08 9.86 -5.72
C ALA A 5 -2.47 9.36 -4.40
N GLU A 6 -2.82 8.15 -3.99
CA GLU A 6 -2.29 7.53 -2.77
C GLU A 6 -0.77 7.35 -2.83
N ALA A 7 -0.24 6.80 -3.93
CA ALA A 7 1.20 6.62 -4.12
C ALA A 7 1.96 7.96 -4.04
N LEU A 8 1.45 9.01 -4.69
CA LEU A 8 2.05 10.34 -4.63
C LEU A 8 1.94 10.97 -3.23
N CYS A 9 0.82 10.76 -2.53
CA CYS A 9 0.65 11.21 -1.15
C CYS A 9 1.66 10.53 -0.22
N ILE A 10 1.88 9.23 -0.36
CA ILE A 10 2.89 8.49 0.41
C ILE A 10 4.28 9.04 0.10
N ALA A 11 4.63 9.21 -1.18
CA ALA A 11 5.93 9.76 -1.56
C ALA A 11 6.15 11.15 -0.94
N ASN A 12 5.14 12.02 -0.99
CA ASN A 12 5.19 13.35 -0.39
C ASN A 12 5.26 13.32 1.14
N ALA A 13 4.57 12.38 1.81
CA ALA A 13 4.64 12.22 3.26
C ALA A 13 6.03 11.79 3.72
N LEU A 14 6.68 10.88 2.99
CA LEU A 14 8.05 10.44 3.28
C LEU A 14 9.07 11.58 3.09
N ILE A 15 8.87 12.43 2.07
CA ILE A 15 9.68 13.64 1.88
C ILE A 15 9.52 14.60 3.07
N GLN A 16 8.28 14.86 3.48
CA GLN A 16 8.00 15.73 4.63
C GLN A 16 8.56 15.17 5.94
N SER A 17 8.63 13.84 6.08
CA SER A 17 9.27 13.19 7.24
C SER A 17 10.79 13.25 7.25
N GLY A 18 11.41 13.64 6.13
CA GLY A 18 12.86 13.71 5.96
C GLY A 18 13.52 12.36 5.63
N MET A 19 12.76 11.32 5.27
CA MET A 19 13.32 10.02 4.87
C MET A 19 14.18 10.13 3.60
N TYR A 20 13.76 10.98 2.67
CA TYR A 20 14.53 11.41 1.51
C TYR A 20 14.10 12.82 1.09
N SER A 21 14.96 13.51 0.37
CA SER A 21 14.70 14.86 -0.13
C SER A 21 13.84 14.87 -1.40
N GLN A 22 13.23 16.02 -1.68
CA GLN A 22 12.53 16.27 -2.96
C GLN A 22 13.43 16.03 -4.18
N VAL A 23 14.74 16.29 -4.05
CA VAL A 23 15.72 16.11 -5.13
C VAL A 23 16.03 14.63 -5.34
N GLU A 24 16.22 13.86 -4.27
CA GLU A 24 16.38 12.40 -4.35
C GLU A 24 15.16 11.75 -5.00
N TRP A 25 13.95 12.17 -4.59
CA TRP A 25 12.70 11.73 -5.22
C TRP A 25 12.67 12.00 -6.73
N ALA A 26 12.91 13.26 -7.13
CA ALA A 26 12.89 13.64 -8.54
C ALA A 26 13.92 12.86 -9.38
N ASN A 27 15.11 12.62 -8.81
CA ASN A 27 16.16 11.86 -9.48
C ASN A 27 15.81 10.38 -9.66
N ALA A 28 15.26 9.75 -8.61
CA ALA A 28 14.81 8.36 -8.66
C ALA A 28 13.69 8.17 -9.69
N LEU A 29 12.66 9.03 -9.67
CA LEU A 29 11.58 8.98 -10.66
C LEU A 29 12.09 9.18 -12.09
N ALA A 30 12.99 10.13 -12.31
CA ALA A 30 13.58 10.36 -13.62
C ALA A 30 14.42 9.17 -14.10
N ALA A 31 15.09 8.45 -13.18
CA ALA A 31 15.83 7.24 -13.50
C ALA A 31 14.89 6.10 -13.96
N GLU A 32 13.76 5.92 -13.25
CA GLU A 32 12.77 4.90 -13.60
C GLU A 32 12.07 5.17 -14.92
N ILE A 33 11.69 6.43 -15.19
CA ILE A 33 11.12 6.82 -16.48
C ILE A 33 12.11 6.54 -17.62
N ARG A 34 13.40 6.87 -17.42
CA ARG A 34 14.45 6.54 -18.41
C ARG A 34 14.62 5.04 -18.60
N ARG A 35 14.55 4.24 -17.52
CA ARG A 35 14.64 2.78 -17.59
C ARG A 35 13.52 2.19 -18.45
N LEU A 36 12.28 2.62 -18.24
CA LEU A 36 11.13 2.17 -19.02
C LEU A 36 11.19 2.64 -20.48
N ALA A 37 11.64 3.88 -20.72
CA ALA A 37 11.86 4.39 -22.07
C ALA A 37 12.91 3.58 -22.84
N VAL A 38 14.02 3.20 -22.18
CA VAL A 38 15.05 2.34 -22.77
C VAL A 38 14.54 0.91 -23.01
N ALA A 39 13.67 0.41 -22.13
CA ALA A 39 13.01 -0.88 -22.31
C ALA A 39 12.00 -0.91 -23.47
N GLY A 40 11.69 0.25 -24.07
CA GLY A 40 10.74 0.36 -25.19
C GLY A 40 9.28 0.26 -24.75
N GLU A 41 9.01 0.45 -23.46
CA GLU A 41 7.64 0.47 -22.95
C GLU A 41 6.87 1.67 -23.52
N PRO A 42 5.59 1.51 -23.85
CA PRO A 42 4.78 2.62 -24.38
C PRO A 42 4.62 3.69 -23.29
N ASP A 43 4.79 4.95 -23.70
CA ASP A 43 4.59 6.10 -22.81
C ASP A 43 3.09 6.31 -22.56
N THR A 44 2.60 5.68 -21.49
CA THR A 44 1.21 5.72 -21.06
C THR A 44 1.10 6.19 -19.62
N GLU A 45 -0.09 6.61 -19.22
CA GLU A 45 -0.38 6.97 -17.82
C GLU A 45 -0.03 5.81 -16.86
N GLU A 46 -0.34 4.57 -17.25
CA GLU A 46 -0.02 3.38 -16.45
C GLU A 46 1.50 3.24 -16.28
N THR A 47 2.26 3.30 -17.38
CA THR A 47 3.73 3.22 -17.37
C THR A 47 4.35 4.31 -16.48
N TYR A 48 3.79 5.53 -16.50
CA TYR A 48 4.24 6.62 -15.64
C TYR A 48 4.04 6.30 -14.15
N TYR A 49 2.85 5.83 -13.75
CA TYR A 49 2.61 5.50 -12.34
C TYR A 49 3.32 4.23 -11.88
N GLN A 50 3.63 3.30 -12.79
CA GLN A 50 4.57 2.20 -12.52
C GLN A 50 5.98 2.73 -12.21
N ALA A 51 6.45 3.75 -12.92
CA ALA A 51 7.72 4.42 -12.61
C ALA A 51 7.70 5.12 -11.24
N VAL A 52 6.57 5.76 -10.89
CA VAL A 52 6.34 6.36 -9.56
C VAL A 52 6.45 5.31 -8.46
N LEU A 53 5.82 4.15 -8.64
CA LEU A 53 5.86 3.06 -7.67
C LEU A 53 7.28 2.49 -7.52
N ALA A 54 7.94 2.18 -8.63
CA ALA A 54 9.31 1.66 -8.62
C ALA A 54 10.31 2.62 -7.95
N ALA A 55 10.18 3.92 -8.20
CA ALA A 55 11.03 4.94 -7.57
C ALA A 55 10.79 5.03 -6.05
N LEU A 56 9.53 4.94 -5.62
CA LEU A 56 9.17 4.95 -4.20
C LEU A 56 9.74 3.71 -3.49
N GLU A 57 9.54 2.53 -4.06
CA GLU A 57 10.05 1.27 -3.50
C GLU A 57 11.58 1.27 -3.42
N GLY A 58 12.26 1.69 -4.47
CA GLY A 58 13.73 1.77 -4.50
C GLY A 58 14.30 2.70 -3.43
N LEU A 59 13.69 3.88 -3.23
CA LEU A 59 14.13 4.82 -2.20
C LEU A 59 13.89 4.31 -0.77
N VAL A 60 12.75 3.64 -0.53
CA VAL A 60 12.46 3.04 0.77
C VAL A 60 13.44 1.92 1.08
N ASP A 61 13.74 1.07 0.10
CA ASP A 61 14.66 -0.05 0.25
C ASP A 61 16.10 0.43 0.53
N GLU A 62 16.58 1.44 -0.20
CA GLU A 62 17.92 2.02 -0.01
C GLU A 62 18.10 2.63 1.39
N LYS A 63 17.10 3.37 1.88
CA LYS A 63 17.19 4.11 3.16
C LYS A 63 16.81 3.26 4.36
N SER A 64 16.20 2.10 4.16
CA SER A 64 15.76 1.22 5.24
C SER A 64 16.13 -0.26 4.99
N PRO A 65 17.42 -0.59 4.82
CA PRO A 65 17.85 -1.95 4.47
C PRO A 65 17.54 -2.98 5.58
N GLU A 66 17.51 -2.56 6.85
CA GLU A 66 17.09 -3.42 7.97
C GLU A 66 15.55 -3.58 8.05
N THR A 67 14.82 -2.73 7.34
CA THR A 67 13.35 -2.75 7.27
C THR A 67 12.84 -3.65 6.17
N GLY A 68 13.64 -4.12 5.20
CA GLY A 68 13.15 -5.01 4.14
C GLY A 68 12.42 -6.26 4.68
N GLY A 69 12.99 -6.92 5.69
CA GLY A 69 12.33 -8.03 6.40
C GLY A 69 11.13 -7.58 7.27
N SER A 70 11.21 -6.38 7.84
CA SER A 70 10.14 -5.77 8.65
C SER A 70 8.95 -5.31 7.81
N LEU A 71 9.18 -4.88 6.57
CA LEU A 71 8.18 -4.38 5.62
C LEU A 71 7.35 -5.53 5.09
N VAL A 72 7.97 -6.63 4.66
CA VAL A 72 7.25 -7.84 4.25
C VAL A 72 6.40 -8.37 5.41
N ALA A 73 6.97 -8.43 6.62
CA ALA A 73 6.23 -8.82 7.81
C ALA A 73 5.07 -7.85 8.14
N ARG A 74 5.26 -6.55 7.89
CA ARG A 74 4.25 -5.50 8.12
C ARG A 74 3.14 -5.53 7.07
N VAL A 75 3.48 -5.72 5.80
CA VAL A 75 2.52 -5.91 4.71
C VAL A 75 1.68 -7.15 4.99
N GLU A 76 2.30 -8.25 5.39
CA GLU A 76 1.58 -9.47 5.72
C GLU A 76 0.74 -9.30 7.00
N ALA A 77 1.21 -8.54 7.99
CA ALA A 77 0.39 -8.18 9.15
C ALA A 77 -0.82 -7.35 8.74
N TRP A 78 -0.68 -6.36 7.87
CA TRP A 78 -1.82 -5.58 7.36
C TRP A 78 -2.77 -6.41 6.52
N ARG A 79 -2.27 -7.33 5.68
CA ARG A 79 -3.08 -8.30 4.94
C ARG A 79 -3.91 -9.16 5.90
N ARG A 80 -3.28 -9.73 6.94
CA ARG A 80 -3.98 -10.49 7.98
C ARG A 80 -5.00 -9.64 8.73
N ALA A 81 -4.64 -8.42 9.10
CA ALA A 81 -5.56 -7.49 9.75
C ALA A 81 -6.80 -7.24 8.88
N TYR A 82 -6.60 -6.97 7.59
CA TYR A 82 -7.70 -6.77 6.64
C TYR A 82 -8.61 -8.00 6.55
N LEU A 83 -8.04 -9.21 6.44
CA LEU A 83 -8.81 -10.46 6.37
C LEU A 83 -9.57 -10.76 7.68
N ASN A 84 -9.03 -10.35 8.82
CA ASN A 84 -9.62 -10.59 10.15
C ASN A 84 -10.60 -9.49 10.58
N THR A 85 -10.68 -8.37 9.86
CA THR A 85 -11.63 -7.29 10.15
C THR A 85 -12.94 -7.54 9.39
N PRO A 86 -14.08 -7.75 10.08
CA PRO A 86 -15.38 -7.84 9.43
C PRO A 86 -15.67 -6.60 8.57
N HIS A 87 -16.35 -6.82 7.43
CA HIS A 87 -16.68 -5.74 6.52
C HIS A 87 -17.45 -4.61 7.22
N GLY A 88 -17.00 -3.37 7.03
CA GLY A 88 -17.59 -2.17 7.65
C GLY A 88 -16.91 -1.70 8.95
N GLN A 89 -15.89 -2.40 9.44
CA GLN A 89 -15.09 -1.98 10.60
C GLN A 89 -13.71 -1.43 10.19
N PRO A 90 -13.14 -0.48 10.95
CA PRO A 90 -11.81 0.06 10.67
C PRO A 90 -10.72 -1.00 10.88
N VAL A 91 -9.83 -1.15 9.89
CA VAL A 91 -8.72 -2.11 9.95
C VAL A 91 -7.61 -1.56 10.86
N THR A 92 -7.22 -2.35 11.86
CA THR A 92 -6.11 -2.00 12.75
C THR A 92 -5.09 -3.13 12.80
N LEU A 93 -3.80 -2.80 12.98
CA LEU A 93 -2.74 -3.83 13.03
C LEU A 93 -2.92 -4.86 14.15
N ALA A 94 -3.64 -4.53 15.22
CA ALA A 94 -3.99 -5.48 16.27
C ALA A 94 -4.83 -6.66 15.74
N ALA A 95 -5.67 -6.43 14.71
CA ALA A 95 -6.46 -7.48 14.08
C ALA A 95 -5.58 -8.54 13.38
N ALA A 96 -4.34 -8.22 13.04
CA ALA A 96 -3.38 -9.19 12.48
C ALA A 96 -3.00 -10.31 13.46
N ALA A 97 -3.17 -10.06 14.76
CA ALA A 97 -2.83 -10.99 15.85
C ALA A 97 -4.04 -11.73 16.41
N SER A 98 -5.26 -11.28 16.11
CA SER A 98 -6.48 -11.98 16.50
C SER A 98 -6.74 -13.16 15.54
N PRO A 99 -7.12 -14.35 16.05
CA PRO A 99 -7.62 -15.40 15.18
C PRO A 99 -8.84 -14.88 14.42
N ALA A 100 -8.99 -15.29 13.16
CA ALA A 100 -10.17 -14.97 12.35
C ALA A 100 -11.42 -15.25 13.18
N ALA A 101 -12.25 -14.22 13.39
CA ALA A 101 -13.49 -14.38 14.13
C ALA A 101 -14.27 -15.51 13.46
N ASP A 102 -14.46 -16.60 14.20
CA ASP A 102 -15.32 -17.71 13.84
C ASP A 102 -16.66 -17.10 13.42
N HIS A 103 -16.97 -17.18 12.13
CA HIS A 103 -18.30 -16.83 11.64
C HIS A 103 -19.20 -17.98 12.10
N GLY A 104 -19.59 -17.93 13.37
CA GLY A 104 -20.68 -18.72 13.90
C GLY A 104 -21.92 -18.46 13.04
N PRO A 105 -22.76 -19.48 12.82
CA PRO A 105 -23.86 -19.40 11.87
C PRO A 105 -24.75 -18.22 12.25
N ASP A 106 -25.01 -17.39 11.25
CA ASP A 106 -25.77 -16.16 11.33
C ASP A 106 -27.24 -16.49 11.62
N ASP A 107 -27.62 -16.52 12.90
CA ASP A 107 -29.03 -16.59 13.33
C ASP A 107 -29.68 -15.22 13.07
N HIS A 108 -29.84 -14.85 11.80
CA HIS A 108 -30.69 -13.77 11.37
C HIS A 108 -32.16 -14.19 11.54
N GLU A 109 -32.66 -14.07 12.76
CA GLU A 109 -34.09 -14.13 13.07
C GLU A 109 -34.75 -12.88 12.46
N TYR A 110 -35.21 -13.00 11.20
CA TYR A 110 -36.09 -12.03 10.56
C TYR A 110 -37.43 -11.99 11.31
N HIS A 111 -37.55 -11.10 12.30
CA HIS A 111 -38.83 -10.79 12.92
C HIS A 111 -39.70 -9.99 11.92
N CYS A 112 -40.45 -10.72 11.10
CA CYS A 112 -41.51 -10.18 10.27
C CYS A 112 -42.69 -9.77 11.16
N HIS A 113 -42.69 -8.50 11.60
CA HIS A 113 -43.87 -7.90 12.21
C HIS A 113 -44.93 -7.62 11.14
N ALA A 114 -45.76 -8.62 10.88
CA ALA A 114 -47.08 -8.40 10.31
C ALA A 114 -48.01 -7.88 11.42
N ARG A 115 -48.48 -6.63 11.31
CA ARG A 115 -49.90 -6.29 11.51
C ARG A 115 -50.24 -4.90 10.99
#